data_AF-X0ZI71-F1
#
_entry.id   AF-X0ZI71-F1
#
_cell.length_a   1.000
_cell.length_b   1.000
_cell.length_c   1.000
_cell.angle_alpha   90.00
_cell.angle_beta   90.00
_cell.angle_gamma   90.00
#
_symmetry.space_group_name_H-M   'P 1'
#
loop_
_entity.id
_entity.type
_entity.pdbx_description
1 polymer ?
#
loop_
_entity_poly.entity_id
_entity_poly.type
_entity_poly.pdbx_seq_one_letter_code
_entity_poly.pdbx_strand_id
1 'polypeptide(L)'
;MEKGILMTLPASDDITEYLSAFSKEIISESQEKNIPIKRLEKGGVKKSNFESMLKKLDYKMVIFNGHGSQKSIFGHKNEELVCVGKNESLLRNRITYARTCWAVAELGKKCMEKSMLGAFY
;
A
#
# COMPACT_ATOMS: atom_id res chain seq x y z
N MET A 1 16.15 1.98 4.73
CA MET A 1 14.84 2.51 4.36
C MET A 1 14.99 3.89 3.78
N GLU A 2 14.75 3.98 2.48
CA GLU A 2 14.94 5.17 1.67
C GLU A 2 13.71 6.10 1.73
N LYS A 3 13.95 7.39 1.51
CA LYS A 3 12.88 8.36 1.36
C LYS A 3 12.21 8.14 0.00
N GLY A 4 10.98 7.66 0.01
CA GLY A 4 10.19 7.44 -1.19
C GLY A 4 8.83 6.84 -0.85
N ILE A 5 7.98 6.75 -1.88
CA ILE A 5 6.60 6.28 -1.79
C ILE A 5 6.40 5.13 -2.76
N LEU A 6 5.89 3.99 -2.27
CA LEU A 6 5.31 2.94 -3.10
C LEU A 6 3.79 3.04 -3.04
N MET A 7 3.11 3.16 -4.18
CA MET A 7 1.67 3.36 -4.25
C MET A 7 1.01 2.31 -5.15
N THR A 8 -0.10 1.72 -4.69
CA THR A 8 -0.95 0.83 -5.51
C THR A 8 -2.08 1.62 -6.17
N LEU A 9 -2.39 1.33 -7.43
CA LEU A 9 -3.46 1.94 -8.22
C LEU A 9 -4.17 0.84 -9.03
N PRO A 10 -4.97 -0.03 -8.39
CA PRO A 10 -5.47 -1.24 -9.03
C PRO A 10 -6.52 -0.97 -10.11
N ALA A 11 -7.33 0.09 -9.97
CA ALA A 11 -8.35 0.53 -10.94
C ALA A 11 -9.04 -0.66 -11.66
N SER A 12 -9.55 -1.62 -10.87
CA SER A 12 -10.17 -2.85 -11.35
C SER A 12 -11.69 -2.80 -11.40
N ASP A 13 -12.29 -1.81 -10.75
CA ASP A 13 -13.72 -1.51 -10.65
C ASP A 13 -13.90 -0.02 -10.32
N ASP A 14 -15.15 0.45 -10.35
CA ASP A 14 -15.50 1.87 -10.15
C ASP A 14 -14.97 2.44 -8.83
N ILE A 15 -14.97 1.64 -7.75
CA ILE A 15 -14.50 2.07 -6.42
C ILE A 15 -12.98 2.26 -6.45
N THR A 16 -12.26 1.29 -6.96
CA THR A 16 -10.80 1.34 -7.04
C THR A 16 -10.28 2.33 -8.09
N GLU A 17 -11.08 2.62 -9.12
CA GLU A 17 -10.82 3.69 -10.08
C GLU A 17 -10.95 5.07 -9.43
N TYR A 18 -12.02 5.29 -8.65
CA TYR A 18 -12.18 6.50 -7.85
C TYR A 18 -10.98 6.72 -6.91
N LEU A 19 -10.58 5.71 -6.13
CA LEU A 19 -9.40 5.81 -5.25
C LEU A 19 -8.10 6.14 -6.01
N SER A 20 -7.96 5.59 -7.22
CA SER A 20 -6.82 5.88 -8.09
C SER A 20 -6.84 7.32 -8.60
N ALA A 21 -8.02 7.87 -8.92
CA ALA A 21 -8.17 9.27 -9.31
C ALA A 21 -7.80 10.24 -8.17
N PHE A 22 -8.22 9.96 -6.95
CA PHE A 22 -7.86 10.73 -5.75
C PHE A 22 -6.38 10.60 -5.35
N SER A 23 -5.60 9.78 -6.05
CA SER A 23 -4.15 9.70 -5.83
C SER A 23 -3.37 10.73 -6.65
N LYS A 24 -4.00 11.39 -7.64
CA LYS A 24 -3.32 12.32 -8.55
C LYS A 24 -2.68 13.49 -7.82
N GLU A 25 -3.36 14.04 -6.81
CA GLU A 25 -2.83 15.13 -5.99
C GLU A 25 -1.57 14.70 -5.22
N ILE A 26 -1.60 13.51 -4.59
CA ILE A 26 -0.43 12.96 -3.89
C ILE A 26 0.74 12.78 -4.85
N ILE A 27 0.48 12.34 -6.08
CA ILE A 27 1.51 12.16 -7.11
C ILE A 27 2.11 13.51 -7.50
N SER A 28 1.27 14.52 -7.79
CA SER A 28 1.73 15.89 -8.13
C SER A 28 2.60 16.46 -7.02
N GLU A 29 2.10 16.39 -5.80
CA GLU A 29 2.77 16.94 -4.62
C GLU A 29 4.10 16.24 -4.33
N SER A 30 4.17 14.93 -4.58
CA SER A 30 5.42 14.16 -4.48
C SER A 30 6.44 14.59 -5.53
N GLN A 31 5.99 14.83 -6.76
CA GLN A 31 6.85 15.30 -7.85
C GLN A 31 7.39 16.70 -7.58
N GLU A 32 6.52 17.63 -7.16
CA GLU A 32 6.90 19.00 -6.79
C GLU A 32 7.94 19.05 -5.67
N LYS A 33 7.82 18.15 -4.68
CA LYS A 33 8.77 18.04 -3.57
C LYS A 33 9.99 17.15 -3.86
N ASN A 34 10.17 16.69 -5.10
CA ASN A 34 11.24 15.76 -5.50
C ASN A 34 11.31 14.50 -4.63
N ILE A 35 10.15 13.97 -4.22
CA ILE A 35 10.05 12.71 -3.48
C ILE A 35 9.86 11.57 -4.49
N PRO A 36 10.76 10.56 -4.53
CA PRO A 36 10.61 9.43 -5.43
C PRO A 36 9.30 8.68 -5.18
N ILE A 37 8.49 8.50 -6.23
CA ILE A 37 7.24 7.76 -6.17
C ILE A 37 7.23 6.63 -7.20
N LYS A 38 7.06 5.39 -6.72
CA LYS A 38 6.82 4.21 -7.56
C LYS A 38 5.34 3.85 -7.52
N ARG A 39 4.74 3.75 -8.70
CA ARG A 39 3.35 3.33 -8.89
C ARG A 39 3.31 1.89 -9.38
N LEU A 40 2.46 1.08 -8.76
CA LEU A 40 1.96 -0.18 -9.29
C LEU A 40 0.55 0.08 -9.80
N GLU A 41 0.30 -0.19 -11.07
CA GLU A 41 -0.95 0.22 -11.74
C GLU A 41 -1.63 -1.00 -12.37
N LYS A 42 -2.97 -1.04 -12.28
CA LYS A 42 -3.82 -2.04 -12.93
C LYS A 42 -3.32 -3.47 -12.65
N GLY A 43 -3.19 -4.30 -13.68
CA GLY A 43 -2.67 -5.68 -13.56
C GLY A 43 -1.24 -5.80 -12.98
N GLY A 44 -0.53 -4.68 -12.79
CA GLY A 44 0.72 -4.63 -12.06
C GLY A 44 0.57 -4.68 -10.53
N VAL A 45 -0.63 -4.42 -9.99
CA VAL A 45 -0.96 -4.48 -8.56
C VAL A 45 -1.28 -5.92 -8.15
N LYS A 46 -0.23 -6.75 -8.18
CA LYS A 46 -0.25 -8.16 -7.78
C LYS A 46 0.80 -8.42 -6.71
N LYS A 47 0.63 -9.47 -5.92
CA LYS A 47 1.47 -9.79 -4.75
C LYS A 47 2.95 -9.87 -5.11
N SER A 48 3.28 -10.63 -6.15
CA SER A 48 4.68 -10.83 -6.59
C SER A 48 5.38 -9.52 -6.96
N ASN A 49 4.68 -8.63 -7.67
CA ASN A 49 5.22 -7.32 -8.03
C ASN A 49 5.37 -6.42 -6.81
N PHE A 50 4.36 -6.41 -5.92
CA PHE A 50 4.39 -5.62 -4.70
C PHE A 50 5.58 -6.01 -3.80
N GLU A 51 5.73 -7.31 -3.51
CA GLU A 51 6.83 -7.82 -2.69
C GLU A 51 8.20 -7.55 -3.32
N SER A 52 8.31 -7.72 -4.65
CA SER A 52 9.53 -7.41 -5.39
C SER A 52 9.90 -5.93 -5.31
N MET A 53 8.93 -5.02 -5.49
CA MET A 53 9.18 -3.58 -5.44
C MET A 53 9.52 -3.09 -4.03
N LEU A 54 8.86 -3.63 -2.99
CA LEU A 54 9.20 -3.32 -1.61
C LEU A 54 10.67 -3.67 -1.29
N LYS A 55 11.11 -4.86 -1.71
CA LYS A 55 12.49 -5.31 -1.52
C LYS A 55 13.48 -4.47 -2.33
N LYS A 56 13.15 -4.14 -3.58
CA LYS A 56 14.05 -3.43 -4.49
C LYS A 56 14.26 -1.96 -4.10
N LEU A 57 13.20 -1.27 -3.68
CA LEU A 57 13.23 0.18 -3.46
C LEU A 57 13.41 0.56 -1.99
N ASP A 58 13.02 -0.32 -1.07
CA ASP A 58 13.07 -0.10 0.39
C ASP A 58 12.47 1.25 0.85
N TYR A 59 11.44 1.73 0.16
CA TYR A 59 10.79 3.01 0.43
C TYR A 59 10.02 3.06 1.76
N LYS A 60 10.19 4.16 2.51
CA LYS A 60 9.63 4.32 3.85
C LYS A 60 8.11 4.43 3.90
N MET A 61 7.49 4.95 2.85
CA MET A 61 6.04 5.12 2.78
C MET A 61 5.41 4.15 1.78
N VAL A 62 4.31 3.53 2.18
CA VAL A 62 3.48 2.67 1.33
C VAL A 62 2.04 3.19 1.37
N ILE A 63 1.46 3.45 0.20
CA ILE A 63 0.08 3.87 0.05
C ILE A 63 -0.69 2.77 -0.68
N PHE A 64 -1.73 2.26 -0.03
CA PHE A 64 -2.63 1.28 -0.60
C PHE A 64 -3.93 1.95 -1.05
N ASN A 65 -4.30 1.67 -2.30
CA ASN A 65 -5.65 1.81 -2.82
C ASN A 65 -6.15 0.42 -3.19
N GLY A 66 -7.39 0.11 -2.83
CA GLY A 66 -7.99 -1.17 -3.16
C GLY A 66 -9.20 -1.49 -2.28
N HIS A 67 -9.70 -2.71 -2.44
CA HIS A 67 -10.58 -3.31 -1.46
C HIS A 67 -9.79 -3.75 -0.23
N GLY A 68 -10.49 -3.99 0.86
CA GLY A 68 -9.91 -4.52 2.07
C GLY A 68 -10.89 -5.40 2.84
N SER A 69 -10.33 -6.12 3.81
CA SER A 69 -11.06 -6.79 4.88
C SER A 69 -10.34 -6.50 6.20
N GLN A 70 -10.89 -6.91 7.34
CA GLN A 70 -10.23 -6.74 8.65
C GLN A 70 -8.78 -7.28 8.70
N LYS A 71 -8.46 -8.27 7.85
CA LYS A 71 -7.18 -8.99 7.84
C LYS A 71 -6.33 -8.78 6.59
N SER A 72 -6.90 -8.26 5.50
CA SER A 72 -6.22 -8.24 4.20
C SER A 72 -6.40 -6.93 3.43
N ILE A 73 -5.40 -6.60 2.62
CA ILE A 73 -5.45 -5.57 1.59
C ILE A 73 -5.39 -6.25 0.21
N PHE A 74 -6.29 -5.84 -0.68
CA PHE A 74 -6.42 -6.42 -2.01
C PHE A 74 -5.90 -5.49 -3.11
N GLY A 75 -5.39 -6.11 -4.17
CA GLY A 75 -4.89 -5.49 -5.38
C GLY A 75 -5.86 -5.63 -6.54
N HIS A 76 -5.31 -5.74 -7.75
CA HIS A 76 -6.12 -5.83 -8.96
C HIS A 76 -6.95 -7.12 -8.96
N LYS A 77 -8.24 -7.02 -9.33
CA LYS A 77 -9.19 -8.16 -9.33
C LYS A 77 -9.24 -8.92 -8.00
N ASN A 78 -9.14 -8.19 -6.88
CA ASN A 78 -9.17 -8.73 -5.53
C ASN A 78 -8.04 -9.71 -5.18
N GLU A 79 -6.90 -9.63 -5.88
CA GLU A 79 -5.72 -10.41 -5.50
C GLU A 79 -5.19 -9.95 -4.13
N GLU A 80 -4.99 -10.88 -3.19
CA GLU A 80 -4.48 -10.55 -1.85
C GLU A 80 -3.02 -10.08 -1.90
N LEU A 81 -2.76 -8.82 -1.52
CA LEU A 81 -1.40 -8.25 -1.48
C LEU A 81 -0.73 -8.48 -0.13
N VAL A 82 -1.44 -8.16 0.95
CA VAL A 82 -0.96 -8.28 2.33
C VAL A 82 -2.05 -8.88 3.19
N CYS A 83 -1.68 -9.83 4.06
CA CYS A 83 -2.60 -10.53 4.95
C CYS A 83 -1.93 -10.89 6.28
N VAL A 84 -2.71 -10.80 7.36
CA VAL A 84 -2.30 -11.24 8.71
C VAL A 84 -1.87 -12.71 8.71
N GLY A 85 -0.74 -13.00 9.35
CA GLY A 85 -0.17 -14.34 9.46
C GLY A 85 0.53 -14.85 8.19
N LYS A 86 0.57 -14.05 7.11
CA LYS A 86 1.23 -14.44 5.85
C LYS A 86 2.43 -13.56 5.54
N ASN A 87 2.20 -12.25 5.42
CA ASN A 87 3.21 -11.32 4.92
C ASN A 87 3.02 -9.88 5.45
N GLU A 88 2.32 -9.70 6.57
CA GLU A 88 2.17 -8.42 7.27
C GLU A 88 3.51 -7.83 7.72
N SER A 89 4.53 -8.67 7.92
CA SER A 89 5.88 -8.27 8.29
C SER A 89 6.57 -7.41 7.23
N LEU A 90 6.11 -7.44 5.98
CA LEU A 90 6.61 -6.59 4.89
C LEU A 90 6.42 -5.10 5.16
N LEU A 91 5.44 -4.75 6.00
CA LEU A 91 5.08 -3.39 6.34
C LEU A 91 5.74 -2.90 7.64
N ARG A 92 6.54 -3.75 8.29
CA ARG A 92 7.22 -3.41 9.54
C ARG A 92 8.16 -2.21 9.32
N ASN A 93 8.17 -1.28 10.28
CA ASN A 93 8.95 -0.03 10.23
C ASN A 93 8.61 0.90 9.05
N ARG A 94 7.58 0.62 8.26
CA ARG A 94 7.07 1.48 7.18
C ARG A 94 5.88 2.30 7.65
N ILE A 95 5.74 3.50 7.09
CA ILE A 95 4.53 4.29 7.20
C ILE A 95 3.56 3.74 6.16
N THR A 96 2.42 3.21 6.60
CA THR A 96 1.41 2.62 5.74
C THR A 96 0.14 3.47 5.79
N TYR A 97 -0.33 3.92 4.62
CA TYR A 97 -1.61 4.59 4.48
C TYR A 97 -2.51 3.74 3.59
N ALA A 98 -3.64 3.25 4.09
CA ALA A 98 -4.49 2.29 3.41
C ALA A 98 -5.92 2.82 3.21
N ARG A 99 -6.21 3.26 1.99
CA ARG A 99 -7.58 3.60 1.57
C ARG A 99 -8.29 2.34 1.06
N THR A 100 -8.77 1.55 2.01
CA THR A 100 -9.36 0.23 1.76
C THR A 100 -10.45 -0.05 2.81
N CYS A 101 -11.57 -0.67 2.42
CA CYS A 101 -12.70 -0.96 3.32
C CYS A 101 -12.29 -1.87 4.49
N TRP A 102 -12.63 -1.51 5.74
CA TRP A 102 -12.43 -2.30 6.97
C TRP A 102 -11.00 -2.79 7.26
N ALA A 103 -10.06 -2.56 6.35
CA ALA A 103 -8.68 -2.87 6.54
C ALA A 103 -8.21 -2.16 7.78
N VAL A 104 -7.20 -2.75 8.41
CA VAL A 104 -6.44 -2.15 9.50
C VAL A 104 -7.00 -2.43 10.91
N ALA A 105 -8.24 -2.93 11.09
CA ALA A 105 -8.72 -3.28 12.43
C ALA A 105 -7.86 -4.36 13.12
N GLU A 106 -7.51 -5.44 12.39
CA GLU A 106 -6.62 -6.50 12.88
C GLU A 106 -5.23 -6.41 12.22
N LEU A 107 -5.19 -6.18 10.91
CA LEU A 107 -3.92 -6.05 10.17
C LEU A 107 -3.04 -4.91 10.73
N GLY A 108 -3.64 -3.75 11.01
CA GLY A 108 -2.92 -2.61 11.57
C GLY A 108 -2.34 -2.93 12.94
N LYS A 109 -3.15 -3.52 13.84
CA LYS A 109 -2.70 -3.97 15.16
C LYS A 109 -1.50 -4.91 15.03
N LYS A 110 -1.58 -5.92 14.16
CA LYS A 110 -0.51 -6.90 13.95
C LYS A 110 0.77 -6.29 13.41
N CYS A 111 0.68 -5.35 12.47
CA CYS A 111 1.86 -4.65 11.97
C CYS A 111 2.51 -3.73 13.05
N MET A 112 1.72 -3.25 14.01
CA MET A 112 2.17 -2.38 15.11
C MET A 112 2.73 -3.15 16.32
N GLU A 113 2.25 -4.37 16.60
CA GLU A 113 2.69 -5.20 17.74
C GLU A 113 4.22 -5.39 17.83
N LYS A 114 4.94 -5.27 16.71
CA LYS A 114 6.40 -5.47 16.63
C LYS A 114 7.17 -4.26 16.08
N SER A 115 6.55 -3.08 16.03
CA SER A 115 7.11 -1.87 15.39
C SER A 115 6.80 -0.60 16.20
N MET A 116 7.84 0.07 16.73
CA MET A 116 7.68 1.36 17.43
C MET A 116 7.48 2.57 16.47
N LEU A 117 7.66 2.38 15.16
CA LEU A 117 7.69 3.45 14.15
C LEU A 117 6.71 3.24 13.00
N GLY A 118 5.93 2.16 13.03
CA GLY A 118 4.86 1.95 12.05
C GLY A 118 3.77 2.97 12.31
N ALA A 119 3.14 3.47 11.26
CA ALA A 119 1.89 4.19 11.41
C ALA A 119 0.97 3.66 10.33
N PHE A 120 -0.19 3.15 10.75
CA PHE A 120 -1.23 2.68 9.86
C PHE A 120 -2.37 3.68 9.93
N TYR A 121 -2.60 4.35 8.81
CA TYR A 121 -3.64 5.37 8.63
C TYR A 121 -4.64 4.91 7.58
#